data_AF-A0A520GMC3-F1
#
_entry.id   AF-A0A520GMC3-F1
#
_cell.length_a   1.000
_cell.length_b   1.000
_cell.length_c   1.000
_cell.angle_alpha   90.00
_cell.angle_beta   90.00
_cell.angle_gamma   90.00
#
_symmetry.space_group_name_H-M   'P 1'
#
loop_
_entity.id
_entity.type
_entity.pdbx_description
1 polymer ?
#
loop_
_entity_poly.entity_id
_entity_poly.type
_entity_poly.pdbx_seq_one_letter_code
_entity_poly.pdbx_strand_id
1 'polypeptide(L)'
;MESPDLETVQKALELVEHAIRERSHASAAVPYFALTNIGGLPPAMQEAELRNKDEIMYGNRVRAGVHMSMASAAASLRACERLMADLTHLEFRDRQKEMLRCAGETQAAKELAEHATAILSGREAPRPDAMTEIKKLKAAIYLRFGQLPRASG
;
A
#
# COMPACT_ATOMS: atom_id res chain seq x y z
N MET A 1 29.95 -10.59 7.37
CA MET A 1 28.65 -10.05 7.80
C MET A 1 28.34 -10.70 9.13
N GLU A 2 28.23 -9.92 10.20
CA GLU A 2 27.67 -10.41 11.47
C GLU A 2 26.19 -10.73 11.23
N SER A 3 25.72 -11.85 11.79
CA SER A 3 24.29 -12.17 11.80
C SER A 3 23.57 -11.10 12.62
N PRO A 4 22.45 -10.53 12.14
CA PRO A 4 21.67 -9.61 12.97
C PRO A 4 21.22 -10.31 14.24
N ASP A 5 21.34 -9.63 15.38
CA ASP A 5 20.78 -10.08 16.65
C ASP A 5 19.27 -9.80 16.71
N LEU A 6 18.59 -10.39 17.71
CA LEU A 6 17.14 -10.26 17.87
C LEU A 6 16.72 -8.79 18.06
N GLU A 7 17.51 -8.01 18.81
CA GLU A 7 17.24 -6.60 19.05
C GLU A 7 17.24 -5.78 17.75
N THR A 8 18.15 -6.08 16.83
CA THR A 8 18.23 -5.45 15.51
C THR A 8 17.00 -5.77 14.67
N VAL A 9 16.53 -7.02 14.68
CA VAL A 9 15.31 -7.43 13.97
C VAL A 9 14.07 -6.73 14.54
N GLN A 10 13.98 -6.62 15.87
CA GLN A 10 12.88 -5.93 16.55
C GLN A 10 12.85 -4.44 16.22
N LYS A 11 13.99 -3.74 16.30
CA LYS A 11 14.10 -2.33 15.91
C LYS A 11 13.72 -2.12 14.45
N ALA A 12 14.17 -2.99 13.55
CA ALA A 12 13.81 -2.92 12.14
C ALA A 12 12.30 -3.09 11.93
N LEU A 13 11.67 -4.05 12.63
CA LEU A 13 10.24 -4.27 12.57
C LEU A 13 9.47 -3.02 13.03
N GLU A 14 9.83 -2.45 14.17
CA GLU A 14 9.21 -1.23 14.71
C GLU A 14 9.30 -0.06 13.73
N LEU A 15 10.46 0.15 13.11
CA LEU A 15 10.68 1.21 12.12
C LEU A 15 9.81 1.01 10.87
N VAL A 16 9.71 -0.23 10.37
CA VAL A 16 8.86 -0.55 9.21
C VAL A 16 7.39 -0.33 9.55
N GLU A 17 6.92 -0.80 10.70
CA GLU A 17 5.54 -0.61 11.15
C GLU A 17 5.19 0.85 11.41
N HIS A 18 6.16 1.64 11.91
CA HIS A 18 6.03 3.08 12.03
C HIS A 18 5.88 3.74 10.66
N ALA A 19 6.76 3.42 9.71
CA ALA A 19 6.70 3.95 8.34
C ALA A 19 5.37 3.58 7.63
N ILE A 20 4.85 2.36 7.85
CA ILE A 20 3.53 1.95 7.34
C ILE A 20 2.42 2.85 7.91
N ARG A 21 2.44 3.10 9.23
CA ARG A 21 1.44 3.94 9.91
C ARG A 21 1.49 5.40 9.43
N GLU A 22 2.67 5.99 9.35
CA GLU A 22 2.85 7.36 8.82
C GLU A 22 2.35 7.49 7.38
N ARG A 23 2.54 6.45 6.58
CA ARG A 23 2.13 6.41 5.17
C ARG A 23 0.71 5.91 4.95
N SER A 24 -0.05 5.63 6.00
CA SER A 24 -1.43 5.11 5.89
C SER A 24 -2.35 6.02 5.07
N HIS A 25 -2.15 7.34 5.14
CA HIS A 25 -2.90 8.31 4.32
C HIS A 25 -2.37 8.42 2.88
N ALA A 26 -1.11 8.06 2.65
CA ALA A 26 -0.43 8.19 1.36
C ALA A 26 -0.47 6.90 0.51
N SER A 27 -0.96 5.77 1.05
CA SER A 27 -1.13 4.51 0.31
C SER A 27 -2.35 4.53 -0.62
N ALA A 28 -3.31 5.40 -0.35
CA ALA A 28 -4.59 5.39 -1.04
C ALA A 28 -4.46 5.93 -2.48
N ALA A 29 -5.16 5.29 -3.42
CA ALA A 29 -5.12 5.67 -4.83
C ALA A 29 -5.65 7.10 -5.06
N VAL A 30 -5.07 7.78 -6.03
CA VAL A 30 -5.52 9.10 -6.50
C VAL A 30 -6.42 8.87 -7.71
N PRO A 31 -7.71 9.25 -7.65
CA PRO A 31 -8.61 9.10 -8.78
C PRO A 31 -8.19 10.04 -9.90
N TYR A 32 -8.18 9.51 -11.13
CA TYR A 32 -8.07 10.31 -12.33
C TYR A 32 -9.47 10.69 -12.82
N PHE A 33 -9.73 11.99 -12.94
CA PHE A 33 -11.00 12.53 -13.43
C PHE A 33 -10.84 12.94 -14.89
N ALA A 34 -11.15 12.04 -15.80
CA ALA A 34 -11.09 12.32 -17.24
C ALA A 34 -12.05 13.45 -17.63
N LEU A 35 -11.63 14.30 -18.58
CA LEU A 35 -12.53 15.23 -19.25
C LEU A 35 -13.59 14.46 -20.07
N THR A 36 -14.84 14.90 -20.00
CA THR A 36 -15.96 14.24 -20.69
C THR A 36 -15.81 14.23 -22.21
N ASN A 37 -15.05 15.17 -22.79
CA ASN A 37 -14.79 15.23 -24.23
C ASN A 37 -13.31 15.55 -24.53
N ILE A 38 -12.43 14.55 -24.35
CA ILE A 38 -11.01 14.68 -24.71
C ILE A 38 -10.84 14.92 -26.22
N GLY A 39 -11.64 14.26 -27.08
CA GLY A 39 -11.53 14.38 -28.54
C GLY A 39 -11.85 15.78 -29.10
N GLY A 40 -12.52 16.62 -28.31
CA GLY A 40 -12.80 18.02 -28.66
C GLY A 40 -11.67 19.00 -28.28
N LEU A 41 -10.62 18.54 -27.60
CA LEU A 41 -9.49 19.38 -27.23
C LEU A 41 -8.53 19.55 -28.41
N PRO A 42 -7.74 20.64 -28.46
CA PRO A 42 -6.60 20.74 -29.37
C PRO A 42 -5.64 19.56 -29.20
N PRO A 43 -4.96 19.08 -30.26
CA PRO A 43 -4.09 17.90 -30.20
C PRO A 43 -3.05 17.94 -29.06
N ALA A 44 -2.40 19.09 -28.87
CA ALA A 44 -1.42 19.27 -27.78
C ALA A 44 -2.03 19.10 -26.38
N MET A 45 -3.30 19.47 -26.20
CA MET A 45 -4.03 19.29 -24.95
C MET A 45 -4.52 17.85 -24.76
N GLN A 46 -4.84 17.13 -25.85
CA GLN A 46 -5.14 15.70 -25.79
C GLN A 46 -3.92 14.89 -25.32
N GLU A 47 -2.75 15.16 -25.90
CA GLU A 47 -1.48 14.52 -25.50
C GLU A 47 -1.10 14.84 -24.05
N ALA A 48 -1.30 16.09 -23.62
CA ALA A 48 -1.10 16.47 -22.22
C ALA A 48 -2.02 15.68 -21.29
N GLU A 49 -3.29 15.51 -21.65
CA GLU A 49 -4.26 14.80 -20.83
C GLU A 49 -3.98 13.28 -20.75
N LEU A 50 -3.55 12.67 -21.86
CA LEU A 50 -3.10 11.27 -21.87
C LEU A 50 -1.86 11.07 -20.99
N ARG A 51 -0.89 11.98 -21.05
CA ARG A 51 0.28 11.94 -20.16
C ARG A 51 -0.10 12.07 -18.69
N ASN A 52 -1.00 12.99 -18.36
CA ASN A 52 -1.50 13.15 -16.99
C ASN A 52 -2.14 11.85 -16.46
N LYS A 53 -2.96 11.20 -17.30
CA LYS A 53 -3.55 9.90 -16.96
C LYS A 53 -2.49 8.85 -16.67
N ASP A 54 -1.49 8.72 -17.53
CA ASP A 54 -0.42 7.73 -17.39
C ASP A 54 0.45 7.99 -16.16
N GLU A 55 0.78 9.25 -15.88
CA GLU A 55 1.52 9.65 -14.67
C GLU A 55 0.75 9.33 -13.38
N ILE A 56 -0.56 9.60 -13.36
CA ILE A 56 -1.41 9.26 -12.20
C ILE A 56 -1.47 7.74 -12.00
N MET A 57 -1.65 6.98 -13.10
CA MET A 57 -1.67 5.51 -13.04
C MET A 57 -0.32 4.93 -12.59
N TYR A 58 0.79 5.49 -13.06
CA TYR A 58 2.12 5.14 -12.58
C TYR A 58 2.28 5.45 -11.09
N GLY A 59 1.93 6.67 -10.65
CA GLY A 59 1.99 7.07 -9.24
C GLY A 59 1.15 6.18 -8.32
N ASN A 60 -0.04 5.76 -8.78
CA ASN A 60 -0.88 4.82 -8.05
C ASN A 60 -0.24 3.44 -7.90
N ARG A 61 0.40 2.92 -8.96
CA ARG A 61 1.15 1.65 -8.89
C ARG A 61 2.32 1.74 -7.92
N VAL A 62 3.10 2.82 -7.98
CA VAL A 62 4.25 3.01 -7.07
C VAL A 62 3.78 3.08 -5.62
N ARG A 63 2.73 3.86 -5.31
CA ARG A 63 2.18 3.94 -3.95
C ARG A 63 1.75 2.58 -3.40
N ALA A 64 0.96 1.84 -4.18
CA ALA A 64 0.47 0.53 -3.78
C ALA A 64 1.61 -0.49 -3.65
N GLY A 65 2.53 -0.52 -4.62
CA GLY A 65 3.70 -1.39 -4.60
C GLY A 65 4.58 -1.18 -3.37
N VAL A 66 4.92 0.09 -3.07
CA VAL A 66 5.71 0.44 -1.87
C VAL A 66 4.99 0.02 -0.59
N HIS A 67 3.67 0.25 -0.50
CA HIS A 67 2.89 -0.18 0.67
C HIS A 67 2.93 -1.71 0.85
N MET A 68 2.71 -2.48 -0.22
CA MET A 68 2.76 -3.94 -0.17
C MET A 68 4.17 -4.47 0.13
N SER A 69 5.22 -3.85 -0.41
CA SER A 69 6.61 -4.21 -0.09
C SER A 69 6.92 -3.98 1.39
N MET A 70 6.47 -2.87 1.98
CA MET A 70 6.65 -2.64 3.43
C MET A 70 5.85 -3.65 4.25
N ALA A 71 4.62 -3.99 3.85
CA ALA A 71 3.82 -5.01 4.53
C ALA A 71 4.47 -6.40 4.46
N SER A 72 5.05 -6.76 3.31
CA SER A 72 5.85 -7.98 3.12
C SER A 72 7.08 -8.00 4.02
N ALA A 73 7.81 -6.88 4.10
CA ALA A 73 8.97 -6.73 4.99
C ALA A 73 8.58 -6.89 6.46
N ALA A 74 7.49 -6.26 6.91
CA ALA A 74 6.98 -6.40 8.27
C ALA A 74 6.61 -7.86 8.60
N ALA A 75 5.89 -8.54 7.70
CA ALA A 75 5.55 -9.96 7.88
C ALA A 75 6.81 -10.85 7.95
N SER A 76 7.82 -10.57 7.12
CA SER A 76 9.10 -11.29 7.15
C SER A 76 9.85 -11.09 8.46
N LEU A 77 9.94 -9.84 8.94
CA LEU A 77 10.63 -9.48 10.18
C LEU A 77 9.94 -10.10 11.41
N ARG A 78 8.60 -10.15 11.44
CA ARG A 78 7.85 -10.86 12.50
C ARG A 78 8.16 -12.36 12.53
N ALA A 79 8.26 -12.98 11.35
CA ALA A 79 8.65 -14.38 11.25
C ALA A 79 10.09 -14.58 11.77
N CYS A 80 11.03 -13.73 11.37
CA CYS A 80 12.41 -13.75 11.87
C CYS A 80 12.47 -13.58 13.40
N GLU A 81 11.78 -12.58 13.95
CA GLU A 81 11.71 -12.34 15.39
C GLU A 81 11.25 -13.58 16.14
N ARG A 82 10.19 -14.25 15.67
CA ARG A 82 9.66 -15.45 16.31
C ARG A 82 10.56 -16.66 16.20
N LEU A 83 11.26 -16.83 15.08
CA LEU A 83 12.24 -17.91 14.92
C LEU A 83 13.46 -17.72 15.80
N MET A 84 13.80 -16.47 16.12
CA MET A 84 14.92 -16.11 16.98
C MET A 84 14.53 -16.05 18.47
N ALA A 85 13.24 -16.01 18.80
CA ALA A 85 12.76 -16.02 20.17
C ALA A 85 13.06 -17.37 20.86
N ASP A 86 13.44 -17.32 22.14
CA ASP A 86 13.60 -18.53 22.94
C ASP A 86 12.21 -19.11 23.30
N LEU A 87 11.86 -20.25 22.69
CA LEU A 87 10.59 -20.95 22.93
C LEU A 87 10.74 -22.14 23.90
N THR A 88 11.90 -22.33 24.52
CA THR A 88 12.19 -23.50 25.37
C THR A 88 11.36 -23.52 26.66
N HIS A 89 10.83 -22.38 27.08
CA HIS A 89 9.93 -22.25 28.21
C HIS A 89 8.48 -22.65 27.90
N LEU A 90 8.11 -22.80 26.62
CA LEU A 90 6.76 -23.20 26.19
C LEU A 90 6.60 -24.73 26.16
N GLU A 91 5.37 -25.19 26.36
CA GLU A 91 4.96 -26.58 26.13
C GLU A 91 5.06 -26.96 24.65
N PHE A 92 5.28 -28.25 24.35
CA PHE A 92 5.45 -28.73 22.97
C PHE A 92 4.30 -28.32 22.03
N ARG A 93 3.05 -28.38 22.52
CA ARG A 93 1.86 -28.00 21.76
C ARG A 93 1.88 -26.51 21.39
N ASP A 94 2.37 -25.65 22.26
CA ASP A 94 2.41 -24.21 22.02
C ASP A 94 3.58 -23.83 21.11
N ARG A 95 4.72 -24.54 21.21
CA ARG A 95 5.79 -24.43 20.21
C ARG A 95 5.30 -24.77 18.81
N GLN A 96 4.49 -25.83 18.66
CA GLN A 96 3.90 -26.18 17.37
C GLN A 96 2.99 -25.09 16.81
N LYS A 97 2.17 -24.45 17.67
CA LYS A 97 1.32 -23.32 17.23
C LYS A 97 2.16 -22.14 16.76
N GLU A 98 3.24 -21.79 17.46
CA GLU A 98 4.12 -20.69 17.06
C GLU A 98 4.84 -21.00 15.75
N MET A 99 5.28 -22.25 15.52
CA MET A 99 5.84 -22.66 14.23
C MET A 99 4.84 -22.55 13.08
N LEU A 100 3.58 -22.95 13.29
CA LEU A 100 2.52 -22.77 12.30
C LEU A 100 2.24 -21.30 12.01
N ARG A 101 2.23 -20.46 13.05
CA ARG A 101 2.05 -19.01 12.93
C ARG A 101 3.19 -18.37 12.13
N CYS A 102 4.44 -18.78 12.39
CA CYS A 102 5.61 -18.35 11.64
C CYS A 102 5.54 -18.77 10.15
N ALA A 103 5.11 -20.00 9.88
CA ALA A 103 4.89 -20.47 8.51
C ALA A 103 3.84 -19.63 7.79
N GLY A 104 2.73 -19.31 8.48
CA GLY A 104 1.69 -18.43 7.95
C GLY A 104 2.19 -17.02 7.62
N GLU A 105 3.02 -16.43 8.49
CA GLU A 105 3.61 -15.12 8.22
C GLU A 105 4.61 -15.13 7.07
N THR A 106 5.42 -16.18 6.96
CA THR A 106 6.36 -16.34 5.85
C THR A 106 5.62 -16.47 4.51
N GLN A 107 4.52 -17.23 4.50
CA GLN A 107 3.66 -17.38 3.33
C GLN A 107 2.99 -16.05 2.96
N ALA A 108 2.43 -15.33 3.93
CA ALA A 108 1.85 -14.01 3.70
C ALA A 108 2.88 -13.00 3.18
N ALA A 109 4.11 -13.02 3.71
CA ALA A 109 5.19 -12.18 3.25
C ALA A 109 5.53 -12.42 1.77
N LYS A 110 5.60 -13.70 1.36
CA LYS A 110 5.81 -14.10 -0.03
C LYS A 110 4.69 -13.59 -0.92
N GLU A 111 3.43 -13.84 -0.57
CA GLU A 111 2.27 -13.41 -1.35
C GLU A 111 2.25 -11.89 -1.54
N LEU A 112 2.53 -11.12 -0.48
CA LEU A 112 2.63 -9.67 -0.54
C LEU A 112 3.78 -9.20 -1.46
N ALA A 113 4.93 -9.89 -1.45
CA ALA A 113 6.05 -9.57 -2.33
C ALA A 113 5.72 -9.88 -3.81
N GLU A 114 5.02 -10.98 -4.08
CA GLU A 114 4.55 -11.35 -5.41
C GLU A 114 3.55 -10.32 -5.95
N HIS A 115 2.57 -9.91 -5.12
CA HIS A 115 1.63 -8.84 -5.47
C HIS A 115 2.33 -7.50 -5.71
N ALA A 116 3.25 -7.10 -4.84
CA ALA A 116 4.03 -5.87 -5.03
C ALA A 116 4.79 -5.90 -6.37
N THR A 117 5.41 -7.04 -6.70
CA THR A 117 6.12 -7.24 -7.97
C THR A 117 5.17 -7.16 -9.16
N ALA A 118 3.98 -7.78 -9.08
CA ALA A 118 2.97 -7.74 -10.13
C ALA A 118 2.46 -6.31 -10.36
N ILE A 119 2.20 -5.54 -9.30
CA ILE A 119 1.76 -4.14 -9.40
C ILE A 119 2.84 -3.25 -10.00
N LEU A 120 4.09 -3.35 -9.50
CA LEU A 120 5.20 -2.53 -9.98
C LEU A 120 5.56 -2.83 -11.45
N SER A 121 5.42 -4.10 -11.87
CA SER A 121 5.58 -4.49 -13.27
C SER A 121 4.38 -4.19 -14.17
N GLY A 122 3.29 -3.65 -13.61
CA GLY A 122 2.05 -3.33 -14.35
C GLY A 122 1.22 -4.55 -14.77
N ARG A 123 1.52 -5.74 -14.24
CA ARG A 123 0.76 -6.97 -14.47
C ARG A 123 -0.52 -7.04 -13.64
N GLU A 124 -0.55 -6.37 -12.48
CA GLU A 124 -1.72 -6.24 -11.62
C GLU A 124 -2.07 -4.76 -11.42
N ALA A 125 -3.36 -4.45 -11.44
CA ALA A 125 -3.84 -3.12 -11.05
C ALA A 125 -3.90 -3.01 -9.51
N PRO A 126 -3.49 -1.89 -8.91
CA PRO A 126 -3.72 -1.64 -7.50
C PRO A 126 -5.22 -1.82 -7.19
N ARG A 127 -5.57 -2.71 -6.27
CA ARG A 127 -6.98 -2.89 -5.91
C ARG A 127 -7.48 -1.61 -5.24
N PRO A 128 -8.44 -0.88 -5.82
CA PRO A 128 -9.04 0.23 -5.11
C PRO A 128 -9.82 -0.35 -3.94
N ASP A 129 -9.58 0.15 -2.73
CA ASP A 129 -10.56 -0.01 -1.67
C ASP A 129 -11.79 0.80 -2.08
N ALA A 130 -12.80 0.12 -2.63
CA ALA A 130 -14.01 0.73 -3.19
C ALA A 130 -14.69 1.68 -2.19
N MET A 131 -14.59 1.39 -0.88
CA MET A 131 -15.14 2.24 0.17
C MET A 131 -14.38 3.57 0.31
N THR A 132 -13.06 3.52 0.14
CA THR A 132 -12.18 4.69 0.16
C THR A 132 -12.35 5.54 -1.10
N GLU A 133 -12.51 4.92 -2.27
CA GLU A 133 -12.86 5.61 -3.52
C GLU A 133 -14.23 6.31 -3.44
N ILE A 134 -15.26 5.67 -2.89
CA ILE A 134 -16.59 6.26 -2.71
C ILE A 134 -16.54 7.49 -1.77
N LYS A 135 -15.81 7.40 -0.65
CA LYS A 135 -15.65 8.53 0.29
C LYS A 135 -14.90 9.70 -0.35
N LYS A 136 -13.87 9.43 -1.15
CA LYS A 136 -13.10 10.45 -1.88
C LYS A 136 -13.90 11.11 -3.00
N LEU A 137 -14.69 10.33 -3.74
CA LEU A 137 -15.56 10.87 -4.78
C LEU A 137 -16.53 11.89 -4.18
N LYS A 138 -17.14 11.58 -3.04
CA LYS A 138 -18.03 12.49 -2.32
C LYS A 138 -17.33 13.78 -1.89
N ALA A 139 -16.11 13.69 -1.35
CA ALA A 139 -15.33 14.85 -0.93
C ALA A 139 -14.88 15.72 -2.13
N ALA A 140 -14.39 15.10 -3.20
CA ALA A 140 -13.95 15.79 -4.41
C ALA A 140 -15.11 16.49 -5.14
N ILE A 141 -16.28 15.84 -5.21
CA ILE A 141 -17.51 16.45 -5.75
C ILE A 141 -17.92 17.66 -4.90
N TYR A 142 -17.89 17.54 -3.56
CA TYR A 142 -18.24 18.65 -2.67
C TYR A 142 -17.31 19.85 -2.83
N LEU A 143 -16.00 19.63 -2.94
CA LEU A 143 -15.03 20.71 -3.17
C LEU A 143 -15.20 21.37 -4.53
N ARG A 144 -15.54 20.61 -5.57
CA ARG A 144 -15.63 21.10 -6.96
C ARG A 144 -16.99 21.72 -7.31
N PHE A 145 -18.07 21.25 -6.70
CA PHE A 145 -19.44 21.64 -7.05
C PHE A 145 -20.29 22.10 -5.86
N GLY A 146 -19.86 21.87 -4.63
CA GLY A 146 -20.59 22.24 -3.41
C GLY A 146 -20.37 23.68 -2.94
N GLN A 147 -19.38 24.39 -3.50
CA GLN A 147 -19.19 25.82 -3.25
C GLN A 147 -20.11 26.66 -4.14
N LEU A 148 -21.42 26.59 -3.91
CA LEU A 148 -22.32 27.64 -4.39
C LEU A 148 -21.97 28.94 -3.64
N PRO A 149 -21.77 30.08 -4.33
CA PRO A 149 -21.59 31.34 -3.63
C PRO A 149 -22.83 31.57 -2.78
N ARG A 150 -22.66 31.83 -1.48
CA ARG A 150 -23.74 32.38 -0.67
C ARG A 150 -24.15 33.68 -1.34
N ALA A 151 -25.36 33.72 -1.88
CA ALA A 151 -25.96 34.96 -2.34
C ALA A 151 -25.94 35.93 -1.16
N SER A 152 -25.08 36.95 -1.24
CA SER A 152 -25.09 38.09 -0.33
C SER A 152 -26.37 38.87 -0.64
N GLY A 153 -27.41 38.61 0.14
CA GLY A 153 -28.66 39.37 0.18
C GLY A 153 -28.91 39.85 1.59
#